data_AF-A0A959P792-F1
#
_entry.id   AF-A0A959P792-F1
#
_cell.length_a   1.000
_cell.length_b   1.000
_cell.length_c   1.000
_cell.angle_alpha   90.00
_cell.angle_beta   90.00
_cell.angle_gamma   90.00
#
_symmetry.space_group_name_H-M   'P 1'
#
loop_
_entity.id
_entity.type
_entity.pdbx_description
1 polymer ?
#
loop_
_entity_poly.entity_id
_entity_poly.type
_entity_poly.pdbx_seq_one_letter_code
_entity_poly.pdbx_strand_id
1 'polypeptide(L)'
;MKNLLSFVFVVVALTAFQTNSVLAQCPGCVIDLNCGVGLNPIEPALCPATLPNAVQGQPYDENATFFMPRDFTDSGSGQAVTLNSVTVTSVTGMPQGLSYQCDQPGCAYTVTNDPVTQRGCVKMCGTPAVPGTYNIVIQVVANVSTPIGTIN
;
A
#
# COMPACT_ATOMS: atom_id res chain seq x y z
N MET A 1 45.17 -34.28 20.08
CA MET A 1 43.74 -34.66 20.20
C MET A 1 42.88 -33.65 20.98
N LYS A 2 43.41 -32.87 21.94
CA LYS A 2 42.65 -31.82 22.65
C LYS A 2 42.19 -30.63 21.77
N ASN A 3 42.99 -30.28 20.76
CA ASN A 3 42.73 -29.11 19.91
C ASN A 3 41.71 -29.38 18.80
N LEU A 4 41.39 -30.65 18.54
CA LEU A 4 40.41 -31.07 17.54
C LEU A 4 38.98 -31.00 18.11
N LEU A 5 38.81 -31.36 19.40
CA LEU A 5 37.52 -31.25 20.10
C LEU A 5 37.06 -29.80 20.29
N SER A 6 37.97 -28.86 20.55
CA SER A 6 37.61 -27.43 20.64
C SER A 6 37.20 -26.84 19.28
N PHE A 7 37.78 -27.31 18.18
CA PHE A 7 37.43 -26.80 16.85
C PHE A 7 36.04 -27.28 16.40
N VAL A 8 35.67 -28.52 16.72
CA VAL A 8 34.35 -29.08 16.42
C VAL A 8 33.25 -28.37 17.23
N PHE A 9 33.52 -27.98 18.47
CA PHE A 9 32.56 -27.24 19.30
C PHE A 9 32.26 -25.82 18.77
N VAL A 10 33.25 -25.15 18.17
CA VAL A 10 33.07 -23.80 17.59
C VAL A 10 32.31 -23.85 16.26
N VAL A 11 32.51 -24.89 15.44
CA VAL A 11 31.81 -25.04 14.16
C VAL A 11 30.35 -25.47 14.35
N VAL A 12 30.04 -26.27 15.37
CA VAL A 12 28.65 -26.69 15.70
C VAL A 12 27.86 -25.54 16.37
N ALA A 13 28.52 -24.59 17.03
CA ALA A 13 27.86 -23.42 17.61
C ALA A 13 27.46 -22.36 16.56
N LEU A 14 28.05 -22.38 15.36
CA LEU A 14 27.77 -21.40 14.31
C LEU A 14 26.63 -21.80 13.35
N THR A 15 26.10 -23.02 13.47
CA THR A 15 24.97 -23.52 12.65
C THR A 15 23.63 -23.48 13.37
N ALA A 16 23.57 -23.00 14.62
CA ALA A 16 22.34 -22.79 15.36
C ALA A 16 21.83 -21.35 15.17
N PHE A 17 20.56 -21.22 14.79
CA PHE A 17 19.78 -19.96 14.67
C PHE A 17 19.97 -19.12 13.39
N GLN A 18 19.69 -19.71 12.23
CA GLN A 18 18.98 -18.97 11.18
C GLN A 18 17.53 -19.46 11.14
N THR A 19 16.75 -19.13 12.17
CA THR A 19 15.30 -19.14 12.00
C THR A 19 14.99 -18.00 11.04
N ASN A 20 14.81 -18.32 9.77
CA ASN A 20 14.17 -17.43 8.80
C ASN A 20 12.76 -17.15 9.32
N SER A 21 12.63 -16.20 10.24
CA SER A 21 11.36 -15.54 10.45
C SER A 21 11.05 -14.87 9.12
N VAL A 22 10.12 -15.46 8.36
CA VAL A 22 9.40 -14.76 7.30
C VAL A 22 8.62 -13.67 8.02
N LEU A 23 9.32 -12.62 8.39
CA LEU A 23 8.71 -11.41 8.88
C LEU A 23 7.98 -10.87 7.66
N ALA A 24 6.66 -10.80 7.74
CA ALA A 24 5.84 -10.08 6.78
C ALA A 24 6.09 -8.57 6.99
N GLN A 25 7.32 -8.16 6.69
CA GLN A 25 7.75 -6.78 6.64
C GLN A 25 7.10 -6.13 5.42
N CYS A 26 6.97 -4.81 5.41
CA CYS A 26 6.40 -4.05 4.31
C CYS A 26 7.51 -3.42 3.43
N PRO A 27 8.48 -4.13 2.85
CA PRO A 27 9.45 -3.44 2.01
C PRO A 27 8.80 -2.98 0.71
N GLY A 28 8.79 -1.67 0.49
CA GLY A 28 8.35 -1.03 -0.75
C GLY A 28 6.85 -1.14 -1.00
N CYS A 29 6.45 -0.78 -2.21
CA CYS A 29 5.11 -0.99 -2.76
C CYS A 29 5.22 -0.90 -4.29
N VAL A 30 4.59 -1.82 -5.01
CA VAL A 30 4.71 -1.89 -6.47
C VAL A 30 3.47 -1.31 -7.13
N ILE A 31 3.65 -0.23 -7.89
CA ILE A 31 2.58 0.38 -8.67
C ILE A 31 2.25 -0.51 -9.87
N ASP A 32 1.01 -0.97 -9.94
CA ASP A 32 0.37 -1.43 -11.18
C ASP A 32 0.17 -0.26 -12.16
N LEU A 33 0.92 -0.26 -13.26
CA LEU A 33 0.84 0.75 -14.33
C LEU A 33 -0.40 0.63 -15.21
N ASN A 34 -1.13 -0.48 -15.15
CA ASN A 34 -2.38 -0.66 -15.90
C ASN A 34 -3.61 -0.12 -15.16
N CYS A 35 -3.51 0.15 -13.86
CA CYS A 35 -4.65 0.59 -13.05
C CYS A 35 -5.27 1.91 -13.56
N GLY A 36 -6.45 1.91 -14.15
CA GLY A 36 -7.03 3.14 -14.71
C GLY A 36 -6.76 3.38 -16.20
N VAL A 37 -5.94 2.54 -16.83
CA VAL A 37 -5.84 2.52 -18.30
C VAL A 37 -7.16 2.02 -18.88
N GLY A 38 -7.72 2.77 -19.83
CA GLY A 38 -8.95 2.40 -20.52
C GLY A 38 -10.24 2.66 -19.73
N LEU A 39 -10.19 3.33 -18.58
CA LEU A 39 -11.39 3.78 -17.89
C LEU A 39 -12.12 4.85 -18.71
N ASN A 40 -13.44 4.70 -18.80
CA ASN A 40 -14.34 5.67 -19.42
C ASN A 40 -15.69 5.65 -18.68
N PRO A 41 -16.08 6.72 -17.97
CA PRO A 41 -15.33 7.97 -17.78
C PRO A 41 -14.00 7.77 -17.03
N ILE A 42 -13.06 8.72 -17.18
CA ILE A 42 -11.82 8.74 -16.40
C ILE A 42 -12.19 9.19 -14.99
N GLU A 43 -11.98 8.34 -14.00
CA GLU A 43 -12.33 8.58 -12.60
C GLU A 43 -11.29 7.93 -11.67
N PRO A 44 -11.21 8.34 -10.39
CA PRO A 44 -10.37 7.65 -9.41
C PRO A 44 -10.74 6.16 -9.28
N ALA A 45 -9.75 5.29 -9.16
CA ALA A 45 -9.95 3.84 -9.07
C ALA A 45 -8.92 3.16 -8.16
N LEU A 46 -9.25 1.95 -7.69
CA LEU A 46 -8.37 1.10 -6.89
C LEU A 46 -8.13 -0.23 -7.60
N CYS A 47 -6.88 -0.69 -7.63
CA CYS A 47 -6.46 -1.93 -8.29
C CYS A 47 -5.55 -2.77 -7.37
N PRO A 48 -5.93 -3.99 -7.01
CA PRO A 48 -7.25 -4.58 -7.27
C PRO A 48 -8.34 -3.85 -6.47
N ALA A 49 -9.58 -3.87 -6.97
CA ALA A 49 -10.72 -3.25 -6.26
C ALA A 49 -11.02 -3.93 -4.92
N THR A 50 -10.68 -5.22 -4.80
CA THR A 50 -10.77 -6.01 -3.58
C THR A 50 -9.45 -6.75 -3.39
N LEU A 51 -8.86 -6.62 -2.21
CA LEU A 51 -7.61 -7.31 -1.89
C LEU A 51 -7.87 -8.80 -1.63
N PRO A 52 -6.91 -9.69 -1.98
CA PRO A 52 -7.04 -11.12 -1.68
C PRO A 52 -7.26 -11.38 -0.19
N ASN A 53 -8.00 -12.44 0.12
CA ASN A 53 -8.24 -12.84 1.52
C ASN A 53 -6.94 -13.33 2.17
N ALA A 54 -6.66 -12.84 3.37
CA ALA A 54 -5.55 -13.34 4.20
C ALA A 54 -5.94 -14.63 4.96
N VAL A 55 -4.95 -15.43 5.35
CA VAL A 55 -5.15 -16.64 6.17
C VAL A 55 -4.55 -16.43 7.55
N GLN A 56 -5.31 -16.76 8.61
CA GLN A 56 -4.86 -16.61 9.99
C GLN A 56 -3.51 -17.30 10.23
N GLY A 57 -2.58 -16.57 10.87
CA GLY A 57 -1.26 -17.09 11.22
C GLY A 57 -0.31 -17.28 10.03
N GLN A 58 -0.73 -16.94 8.80
CA GLN A 58 0.11 -16.99 7.60
C GLN A 58 0.57 -15.59 7.20
N PRO A 59 1.78 -15.45 6.64
CA PRO A 59 2.23 -14.17 6.13
C PRO A 59 1.30 -13.68 5.01
N TYR A 60 0.98 -12.40 5.05
CA TYR A 60 0.20 -11.69 4.05
C TYR A 60 1.06 -10.55 3.51
N ASP A 61 1.03 -10.37 2.19
CA ASP A 61 1.80 -9.35 1.47
C ASP A 61 1.08 -9.07 0.16
N GLU A 62 0.35 -7.96 0.11
CA GLU A 62 -0.41 -7.56 -1.07
C GLU A 62 -0.26 -6.06 -1.34
N ASN A 63 -0.17 -5.69 -2.62
CA ASN A 63 -0.13 -4.30 -3.06
C ASN A 63 -1.51 -3.88 -3.61
N ALA A 64 -1.89 -2.64 -3.34
CA ALA A 64 -2.99 -1.96 -4.02
C ALA A 64 -2.49 -0.64 -4.62
N THR A 65 -2.73 -0.45 -5.90
CA THR A 65 -2.54 0.83 -6.58
C THR A 65 -3.84 1.62 -6.56
N PHE A 66 -3.76 2.88 -6.17
CA PHE A 66 -4.82 3.85 -6.44
C PHE A 66 -4.44 4.69 -7.66
N PHE A 67 -5.38 4.80 -8.58
CA PHE A 67 -5.32 5.70 -9.73
C PHE A 67 -6.06 6.99 -9.37
N MET A 68 -5.35 8.11 -9.49
CA MET A 68 -5.82 9.46 -9.17
C MET A 68 -5.58 10.32 -10.41
N PRO A 69 -6.51 10.34 -11.38
CA PRO A 69 -6.35 11.14 -12.58
C PRO A 69 -6.24 12.62 -12.20
N ARG A 70 -5.32 13.35 -12.86
CA ARG A 70 -5.16 14.78 -12.62
C ARG A 70 -6.41 15.56 -12.98
N ASP A 71 -6.95 15.31 -14.17
CA ASP A 71 -8.11 16.02 -14.67
C ASP A 71 -9.22 15.01 -14.96
N PHE A 72 -10.38 15.19 -14.33
CA PHE A 72 -11.55 14.33 -14.51
C PHE A 72 -12.84 15.09 -14.27
N THR A 73 -13.96 14.51 -14.70
CA THR A 73 -15.29 15.01 -14.33
C THR A 73 -15.77 14.20 -13.14
N ASP A 74 -16.03 14.86 -12.02
CA ASP A 74 -16.62 14.20 -10.86
C ASP A 74 -18.05 13.74 -11.21
N SER A 75 -18.31 12.44 -11.21
CA SER A 75 -19.61 11.88 -11.57
C SER A 75 -20.72 12.23 -10.56
N GLY A 76 -20.36 12.58 -9.32
CA GLY A 76 -21.31 13.04 -8.32
C GLY A 76 -21.84 14.45 -8.59
N SER A 77 -20.95 15.39 -8.90
CA SER A 77 -21.30 16.81 -9.10
C SER A 77 -21.40 17.26 -10.57
N GLY A 78 -20.88 16.46 -11.51
CA GLY A 78 -20.75 16.81 -12.93
C GLY A 78 -19.70 17.88 -13.22
N GLN A 79 -18.88 18.26 -12.22
CA GLN A 79 -17.91 19.33 -12.35
C GLN A 79 -16.57 18.83 -12.88
N ALA A 80 -15.90 19.65 -13.69
CA ALA A 80 -14.51 19.42 -14.03
C ALA A 80 -13.62 19.72 -12.82
N VAL A 81 -12.76 18.77 -12.47
CA VAL A 81 -11.87 18.84 -11.31
C VAL A 81 -10.44 18.61 -11.77
N THR A 82 -9.54 19.48 -11.31
CA THR A 82 -8.09 19.28 -11.39
C THR A 82 -7.59 18.92 -9.99
N LEU A 83 -7.11 17.69 -9.82
CA LEU A 83 -6.48 17.19 -8.61
C LEU A 83 -5.01 17.61 -8.57
N ASN A 84 -4.61 18.33 -7.52
CA ASN A 84 -3.24 18.82 -7.35
C ASN A 84 -2.45 17.92 -6.39
N SER A 85 -3.07 17.44 -5.32
CA SER A 85 -2.44 16.53 -4.36
C SER A 85 -3.45 15.73 -3.54
N VAL A 86 -3.01 14.59 -3.03
CA VAL A 86 -3.76 13.76 -2.07
C VAL A 86 -2.84 13.39 -0.92
N THR A 87 -3.33 13.46 0.31
CA THR A 87 -2.61 12.96 1.49
C THR A 87 -3.51 12.02 2.28
N VAL A 88 -3.05 10.81 2.55
CA VAL A 88 -3.74 9.89 3.46
C VAL A 88 -3.54 10.38 4.90
N THR A 89 -4.63 10.71 5.57
CA THR A 89 -4.59 11.24 6.94
C THR A 89 -4.80 10.16 7.99
N SER A 90 -5.56 9.11 7.67
CA SER A 90 -5.69 7.95 8.55
C SER A 90 -6.13 6.70 7.80
N VAL A 91 -5.73 5.55 8.35
CA VAL A 91 -6.21 4.22 7.95
C VAL A 91 -6.76 3.55 9.20
N THR A 92 -8.01 3.12 9.14
CA THR A 92 -8.72 2.51 10.28
C THR A 92 -9.36 1.18 9.88
N GLY A 93 -9.71 0.36 10.87
CA GLY A 93 -10.34 -0.95 10.61
C GLY A 93 -9.38 -2.04 10.16
N MET A 94 -8.07 -1.82 10.32
CA MET A 94 -7.05 -2.81 9.95
C MET A 94 -7.08 -4.05 10.86
N PRO A 95 -6.97 -5.28 10.31
CA PRO A 95 -6.88 -6.50 11.10
C PRO A 95 -5.67 -6.51 12.03
N GLN A 96 -5.82 -7.07 13.23
CA GLN A 96 -4.71 -7.22 14.16
C GLN A 96 -3.60 -8.08 13.55
N GLY A 97 -2.36 -7.60 13.64
CA GLY A 97 -1.17 -8.30 13.13
C GLY A 97 -0.82 -7.97 11.68
N LEU A 98 -1.67 -7.20 10.98
CA LEU A 98 -1.30 -6.54 9.74
C LEU A 98 -0.77 -5.13 10.01
N SER A 99 -0.08 -4.57 9.02
CA SER A 99 0.34 -3.18 8.90
C SER A 99 0.22 -2.71 7.44
N TYR A 100 0.42 -1.41 7.20
CA TYR A 100 0.45 -0.87 5.85
C TYR A 100 1.64 0.05 5.63
N GLN A 101 2.06 0.18 4.37
CA GLN A 101 3.08 1.13 3.96
C GLN A 101 2.74 1.72 2.58
N CYS A 102 2.81 3.04 2.49
CA CYS A 102 2.70 3.77 1.23
C CYS A 102 4.03 3.80 0.48
N ASP A 103 3.99 3.91 -0.85
CA ASP A 103 5.18 4.12 -1.67
C ASP A 103 5.80 5.52 -1.50
N GLN A 104 5.00 6.52 -1.12
CA GLN A 104 5.48 7.88 -0.85
C GLN A 104 5.62 8.16 0.65
N PRO A 105 6.67 8.91 1.05
CA PRO A 105 6.81 9.37 2.43
C PRO A 105 5.57 10.12 2.91
N GLY A 106 5.09 9.79 4.10
CA GLY A 106 3.91 10.41 4.68
C GLY A 106 2.59 10.13 3.94
N CYS A 107 2.57 9.17 3.01
CA CYS A 107 1.42 8.89 2.16
C CYS A 107 0.87 10.15 1.47
N ALA A 108 1.77 11.06 1.08
CA ALA A 108 1.46 12.32 0.43
C ALA A 108 1.88 12.27 -1.05
N TYR A 109 0.94 12.60 -1.92
CA TYR A 109 1.06 12.43 -3.36
C TYR A 109 0.81 13.76 -4.05
N THR A 110 1.80 14.25 -4.79
CA THR A 110 1.63 15.39 -5.71
C THR A 110 1.22 14.85 -7.07
N VAL A 111 0.15 15.39 -7.63
CA VAL A 111 -0.43 14.93 -8.89
C VAL A 111 -0.07 15.90 -10.00
N THR A 112 0.55 15.38 -11.06
CA THR A 112 0.97 16.17 -12.23
C THR A 112 0.43 15.55 -13.53
N ASN A 113 0.78 16.13 -14.67
CA ASN A 113 0.45 15.54 -15.97
C ASN A 113 1.26 14.27 -16.28
N ASP A 114 2.27 13.93 -15.45
CA ASP A 114 3.00 12.68 -15.56
C ASP A 114 2.13 11.50 -15.10
N PRO A 115 1.87 10.48 -15.96
CA PRO A 115 1.09 9.30 -15.61
C PRO A 115 1.59 8.54 -14.39
N VAL A 116 2.88 8.62 -14.05
CA VAL A 116 3.45 7.98 -12.85
C VAL A 116 2.91 8.65 -11.58
N THR A 117 2.79 9.98 -11.59
CA THR A 117 2.29 10.76 -10.43
C THR A 117 0.77 10.69 -10.25
N GLN A 118 0.05 10.17 -11.24
CA GLN A 118 -1.39 9.90 -11.18
C GLN A 118 -1.69 8.53 -10.55
N ARG A 119 -0.68 7.89 -9.95
CA ARG A 119 -0.78 6.62 -9.26
C ARG A 119 -0.03 6.71 -7.94
N GLY A 120 -0.55 6.04 -6.93
CA GLY A 120 0.21 5.69 -5.75
C GLY A 120 -0.12 4.28 -5.32
N CYS A 121 0.66 3.77 -4.38
CA CYS A 121 0.59 2.39 -3.95
C CYS A 121 0.56 2.30 -2.43
N VAL A 122 -0.31 1.43 -1.92
CA VAL A 122 -0.31 0.99 -0.53
C VAL A 122 -0.09 -0.51 -0.47
N LYS A 123 0.88 -0.92 0.34
CA LYS A 123 1.18 -2.32 0.63
C LYS A 123 0.57 -2.68 1.96
N MET A 124 -0.17 -3.77 2.01
CA MET A 124 -0.62 -4.37 3.26
C MET A 124 0.23 -5.60 3.53
N CYS A 125 0.87 -5.66 4.69
CA CYS A 125 1.73 -6.77 5.05
C CYS A 125 1.56 -7.15 6.52
N GLY A 126 1.84 -8.39 6.87
CA GLY A 126 1.88 -8.83 8.26
C GLY A 126 1.42 -10.28 8.41
N THR A 127 1.07 -10.65 9.63
CA THR A 127 0.49 -11.96 9.93
C THR A 127 -0.81 -11.73 10.69
N PRO A 128 -1.99 -11.95 10.08
CA PRO A 128 -3.26 -11.67 10.72
C PRO A 128 -3.48 -12.63 11.90
N ALA A 129 -3.77 -12.06 13.06
CA ALA A 129 -3.92 -12.82 14.30
C ALA A 129 -5.33 -13.41 14.47
N VAL A 130 -6.35 -12.73 13.93
CA VAL A 130 -7.76 -13.05 14.18
C VAL A 130 -8.52 -13.11 12.85
N PRO A 131 -9.20 -14.24 12.54
CA PRO A 131 -10.00 -14.36 11.35
C PRO A 131 -11.26 -13.50 11.45
N GLY A 132 -11.71 -12.95 10.34
CA GLY A 132 -12.91 -12.12 10.28
C GLY A 132 -12.98 -11.29 9.01
N THR A 133 -14.07 -10.53 8.87
CA THR A 133 -14.22 -9.54 7.81
C THR A 133 -13.97 -8.16 8.40
N TYR A 134 -13.01 -7.44 7.81
CA TYR A 134 -12.59 -6.13 8.28
C TYR A 134 -12.82 -5.10 7.19
N ASN A 135 -13.57 -4.05 7.50
CA ASN A 135 -13.74 -2.92 6.60
C ASN A 135 -12.62 -1.91 6.88
N ILE A 136 -11.64 -1.87 5.98
CA ILE A 136 -10.54 -0.91 6.06
C ILE A 136 -11.02 0.41 5.46
N VAL A 137 -10.97 1.48 6.26
CA VAL A 137 -11.37 2.82 5.83
C VAL A 137 -10.13 3.70 5.76
N ILE A 138 -9.87 4.23 4.55
CA ILE A 138 -8.79 5.17 4.26
C ILE A 138 -9.39 6.56 4.17
N GLN A 139 -8.93 7.46 5.03
CA GLN A 139 -9.29 8.88 4.99
C GLN A 139 -8.20 9.66 4.28
N VAL A 140 -8.62 10.54 3.37
CA VAL A 140 -7.72 11.37 2.57
C VAL A 140 -8.14 12.82 2.62
N VAL A 141 -7.17 13.72 2.49
CA VAL A 141 -7.39 15.13 2.18
C VAL A 141 -6.85 15.35 0.77
N ALA A 142 -7.69 15.88 -0.11
CA ALA A 142 -7.35 16.19 -1.49
C ALA A 142 -7.35 17.70 -1.70
N ASN A 143 -6.31 18.22 -2.38
CA ASN A 143 -6.30 19.60 -2.85
C ASN A 143 -6.74 19.61 -4.31
N VAL A 144 -7.82 20.31 -4.60
CA VAL A 144 -8.45 20.35 -5.93
C VAL A 144 -8.72 21.77 -6.39
N SER A 145 -8.59 21.99 -7.69
CA SER A 145 -8.99 23.22 -8.38
C SER A 145 -10.15 22.91 -9.31
N THR A 146 -11.15 23.79 -9.33
CA THR A 146 -12.28 23.71 -10.27
C THR A 146 -12.32 24.98 -11.13
N PRO A 147 -13.06 24.99 -12.26
CA PRO A 147 -13.29 26.20 -13.04
C PRO A 147 -13.90 27.37 -12.25
N ILE A 148 -14.47 27.12 -11.06
CA ILE A 148 -15.10 28.12 -10.19
C ILE A 148 -14.16 28.53 -9.02
N GLY A 149 -12.97 27.94 -8.90
CA GLY A 149 -11.98 28.24 -7.85
C GLY A 149 -11.46 27.00 -7.12
N THR A 150 -10.59 27.21 -6.12
CA THR A 150 -10.02 26.13 -5.29
C THR A 150 -10.99 25.74 -4.18
N ILE A 151 -11.25 24.44 -4.03
CA ILE A 151 -12.02 23.87 -2.90
C ILE A 151 -11.01 23.12 -2.03
N ASN A 152 -10.78 23.63 -0.82
CA ASN A 152 -9.90 23.01 0.19
C ASN A 152 -10.72 22.13 1.12
#